data_AF-A0A1I2JSS5-F1
#
_entry.id   AF-A0A1I2JSS5-F1
#
_cell.length_a   1.000
_cell.length_b   1.000
_cell.length_c   1.000
_cell.angle_alpha   90.00
_cell.angle_beta   90.00
_cell.angle_gamma   90.00
#
_symmetry.space_group_name_H-M   'P 1'
#
loop_
_entity.id
_entity.type
_entity.pdbx_description
1 polymer ?
#
loop_
_entity_poly.entity_id
_entity_poly.type
_entity_poly.pdbx_seq_one_letter_code
_entity_poly.pdbx_strand_id
1 'polypeptide(L)'
;MSAEDLEKYETEMELQLYREYRDIVRQFSYVVETERRFYLANQVDLHVRNSDGEVYFEVEMHDAWVWDMYRPARFVKNVRVMTFKDVNVEELEKPDISLPDDAGFGG
;
A
#
# COMPACT_ATOMS: atom_id res chain seq x y z
N MET A 1 -2.73 21.88 24.88
CA MET A 1 -3.02 20.45 24.68
C MET A 1 -2.30 19.71 25.78
N SER A 2 -3.01 18.86 26.53
CA SER A 2 -2.43 18.02 27.57
C SER A 2 -1.79 16.76 26.97
N ALA A 3 -0.98 16.03 27.74
CA ALA A 3 -0.44 14.74 27.32
C ALA A 3 -1.57 13.74 26.98
N GLU A 4 -2.66 13.77 27.75
CA GLU A 4 -3.85 12.94 27.50
C GLU A 4 -4.56 13.33 26.19
N ASP A 5 -4.60 14.61 25.83
CA ASP A 5 -5.17 15.06 24.55
C ASP A 5 -4.33 14.59 23.35
N LEU A 6 -3.00 14.55 23.52
CA LEU A 6 -2.08 14.08 22.48
C LEU A 6 -2.22 12.56 22.26
N GLU A 7 -2.25 11.79 23.35
CA GLU A 7 -2.44 10.33 23.28
C GLU A 7 -3.79 9.95 22.65
N LYS A 8 -4.87 10.67 23.00
CA LYS A 8 -6.18 10.47 22.38
C LYS A 8 -6.13 10.78 20.88
N TYR A 9 -5.51 11.89 20.50
CA TYR A 9 -5.38 12.28 19.10
C TYR A 9 -4.60 11.25 18.27
N GLU A 10 -3.47 10.75 18.80
CA GLU A 10 -2.68 9.71 18.15
C GLU A 10 -3.49 8.42 17.97
N THR A 11 -4.19 7.98 19.02
CA THR A 11 -5.07 6.79 18.99
C THR A 11 -6.17 6.91 17.94
N GLU A 12 -6.79 8.08 17.83
CA GLU A 12 -7.83 8.33 16.83
C GLU A 12 -7.27 8.28 15.39
N MET A 13 -6.09 8.85 15.16
CA MET A 13 -5.44 8.78 13.85
C MET A 13 -5.06 7.35 13.45
N GLU A 14 -4.54 6.56 14.39
CA GLU A 14 -4.23 5.14 14.15
C GLU A 14 -5.49 4.33 13.82
N LEU A 15 -6.57 4.54 14.57
CA LEU A 15 -7.85 3.87 14.32
C LEU A 15 -8.41 4.24 12.94
N GLN A 16 -8.27 5.51 12.53
CA GLN A 16 -8.70 5.97 11.21
C GLN A 16 -7.87 5.31 10.10
N LEU A 17 -6.54 5.23 10.27
CA LEU A 17 -5.65 4.59 9.31
C LEU A 17 -6.00 3.10 9.12
N TYR A 18 -6.24 2.39 10.23
CA TYR A 18 -6.63 0.98 10.20
C TYR A 18 -7.98 0.75 9.50
N ARG A 19 -8.96 1.62 9.74
CA ARG A 19 -10.26 1.56 9.07
C ARG A 19 -10.12 1.76 7.56
N GLU A 20 -9.39 2.79 7.15
CA GLU A 20 -9.14 3.04 5.73
C GLU A 20 -8.47 1.85 5.05
N TYR A 21 -7.42 1.31 5.66
CA TYR A 21 -6.75 0.10 5.16
C TYR A 21 -7.74 -1.05 4.95
N ARG A 22 -8.56 -1.36 5.96
CA ARG A 22 -9.54 -2.45 5.90
C ARG A 22 -10.52 -2.26 4.74
N ASP A 23 -10.91 -1.02 4.47
CA ASP A 23 -11.89 -0.69 3.44
C ASP A 23 -11.30 -0.79 2.02
N ILE A 24 -10.00 -0.53 1.85
CA ILE A 24 -9.37 -0.43 0.53
C ILE A 24 -8.48 -1.61 0.15
N VAL A 25 -7.98 -2.41 1.11
CA VAL A 25 -6.96 -3.45 0.86
C VAL A 25 -7.34 -4.40 -0.28
N ARG A 26 -8.63 -4.73 -0.42
CA ARG A 26 -9.16 -5.62 -1.47
C ARG A 26 -9.15 -5.01 -2.88
N GLN A 27 -8.87 -3.71 -3.01
CA GLN A 27 -8.80 -2.99 -4.27
C GLN A 27 -7.38 -2.99 -4.86
N PHE A 28 -6.40 -3.51 -4.12
CA PHE A 28 -5.00 -3.56 -4.52
C PHE A 28 -4.56 -4.99 -4.86
N SER A 29 -3.49 -5.08 -5.63
CA SER A 29 -2.96 -6.37 -6.09
C SER A 29 -1.72 -6.81 -5.29
N TYR A 30 -0.99 -5.87 -4.70
CA TYR A 30 0.27 -6.14 -4.01
C TYR A 30 0.36 -5.42 -2.67
N VAL A 31 1.04 -6.07 -1.74
CA VAL A 31 1.68 -5.45 -0.56
C VAL A 31 3.17 -5.29 -0.87
N VAL A 32 3.70 -4.10 -0.61
CA VAL A 32 5.13 -3.82 -0.74
C VAL A 32 5.65 -3.22 0.55
N GLU A 33 6.60 -3.91 1.19
CA GLU A 33 7.26 -3.43 2.40
C GLU A 33 8.72 -3.10 2.13
N THR A 34 9.14 -1.99 2.72
CA THR A 34 10.51 -1.49 2.71
C THR A 34 10.89 -1.15 4.14
N GLU A 35 12.17 -0.91 4.40
CA GLU A 35 12.66 -0.57 5.74
C GLU A 35 11.92 0.60 6.45
N ARG A 36 11.29 1.50 5.68
CA ARG A 36 10.62 2.69 6.23
C ARG A 36 9.10 2.67 6.12
N ARG A 37 8.55 1.92 5.17
CA ARG A 37 7.16 2.09 4.72
C ARG A 37 6.56 0.80 4.18
N PHE A 38 5.27 0.68 4.44
CA PHE A 38 4.35 -0.28 3.86
C PHE A 38 3.49 0.40 2.80
N TYR A 39 3.27 -0.28 1.68
CA TYR A 39 2.42 0.17 0.59
C TYR A 39 1.46 -0.93 0.17
N LEU A 40 0.28 -0.50 -0.27
CA LEU A 40 -0.55 -1.25 -1.19
C LEU A 40 -0.32 -0.71 -2.59
N ALA A 41 -0.24 -1.56 -3.61
CA ALA A 41 -0.05 -1.14 -5.00
C ALA A 41 -0.81 -2.04 -5.98
N ASN A 42 -1.17 -1.51 -7.14
CA ASN A 42 -1.76 -2.30 -8.22
C ASN A 42 -0.73 -2.78 -9.24
N GLN A 43 0.41 -2.09 -9.33
CA GLN A 43 1.56 -2.52 -10.11
C GLN A 43 2.83 -2.25 -9.30
N VAL A 44 3.77 -3.19 -9.39
CA VAL A 44 5.11 -3.10 -8.80
C VAL A 44 6.13 -3.58 -9.82
N ASP A 45 7.23 -2.84 -9.96
CA ASP A 45 8.39 -3.22 -10.75
C ASP A 45 9.65 -3.05 -9.89
N LEU A 46 10.41 -4.13 -9.71
CA LEU A 46 11.61 -4.16 -8.90
C LEU A 46 12.83 -4.35 -9.80
N HIS A 47 13.67 -3.33 -9.82
CA HIS A 47 14.92 -3.30 -10.55
C HIS A 47 16.10 -3.49 -9.59
N VAL A 48 16.94 -4.48 -9.89
CA VAL A 48 18.23 -4.62 -9.24
C VAL A 48 19.24 -3.76 -9.99
N ARG A 49 19.86 -2.80 -9.31
CA ARG A 49 20.86 -1.89 -9.87
C ARG A 49 22.22 -2.20 -9.27
N ASN A 50 23.26 -2.10 -10.09
CA ASN A 50 24.66 -2.22 -9.66
C ASN A 50 25.37 -0.93 -10.05
N SER A 51 25.92 -0.22 -9.08
CA SER A 51 26.73 0.98 -9.30
C SER A 51 27.98 0.88 -8.46
N ASP A 52 29.15 0.98 -9.09
CA ASP A 52 30.45 1.05 -8.42
C ASP A 52 30.72 -0.07 -7.41
N GLY A 53 30.18 -1.27 -7.68
CA GLY A 53 30.35 -2.46 -6.84
C GLY A 53 29.31 -2.61 -5.72
N GLU A 54 28.42 -1.65 -5.55
CA GLU A 54 27.29 -1.74 -4.63
C GLU A 54 25.99 -2.09 -5.38
N VAL A 55 25.20 -2.98 -4.76
CA VAL A 55 23.88 -3.37 -5.26
C VAL A 55 22.82 -2.65 -4.46
N TYR A 56 21.86 -2.03 -5.15
CA TYR A 56 20.67 -1.46 -4.55
C TYR A 56 19.42 -1.85 -5.35
N PHE A 57 18.27 -1.71 -4.72
CA PHE A 57 16.98 -1.98 -5.32
C PHE A 57 16.27 -0.66 -5.63
N GLU A 58 15.75 -0.55 -6.85
CA GLU A 58 14.83 0.49 -7.27
C GLU A 58 13.46 -0.14 -7.46
N VAL A 59 12.49 0.29 -6.64
CA VAL A 59 11.11 -0.21 -6.66
C VAL A 59 10.21 0.89 -7.18
N GLU A 60 9.56 0.65 -8.30
CA GLU A 60 8.53 1.52 -8.86
C GLU A 60 7.15 0.91 -8.59
N MET A 61 6.23 1.72 -8.07
CA MET A 61 4.85 1.32 -7.81
C MET A 61 3.88 2.31 -8.45
N HIS A 62 2.80 1.80 -9.02
CA HIS A 62 1.71 2.60 -9.59
C HIS A 62 0.39 2.32 -8.89
N ASP A 63 -0.45 3.36 -8.83
CA ASP A 63 -1.74 3.37 -8.15
C ASP A 63 -1.59 2.77 -6.76
N ALA A 64 -0.85 3.48 -5.90
CA ALA A 64 -0.41 3.00 -4.62
C ALA A 64 -1.04 3.79 -3.47
N TRP A 65 -1.14 3.13 -2.33
CA TRP A 65 -1.54 3.71 -1.07
C TRP A 65 -0.45 3.45 -0.03
N VAL A 66 -0.10 4.46 0.76
CA VAL A 66 0.96 4.35 1.77
C VAL A 66 0.37 4.31 3.18
N TRP A 67 0.86 3.37 4.00
CA TRP A 67 0.53 3.32 5.43
C TRP A 67 1.32 4.42 6.16
N ASP A 68 0.75 5.61 6.23
CA ASP A 68 1.38 6.80 6.84
C ASP A 68 0.31 7.66 7.54
N MET A 69 0.37 7.72 8.87
CA MET A 69 -0.59 8.48 9.70
C MET A 69 -0.45 10.00 9.52
N TYR A 70 0.72 10.48 9.06
CA TYR A 70 1.02 11.91 8.98
C TYR A 70 0.65 12.53 7.62
N ARG A 71 0.19 11.72 6.67
CA ARG A 71 -0.19 12.21 5.34
C ARG A 71 -1.67 12.62 5.28
N PRO A 72 -1.98 13.82 4.74
CA PRO A 72 -3.36 14.22 4.50
C PRO A 72 -4.01 13.41 3.35
N ALA A 73 -3.22 12.92 2.39
CA ALA A 73 -3.65 12.02 1.33
C ALA A 73 -2.66 10.87 1.19
N ARG A 74 -3.17 9.63 1.28
CA ARG A 74 -2.36 8.40 1.23
C ARG A 74 -2.32 7.74 -0.14
N PHE A 75 -3.30 8.04 -1.01
CA PHE A 75 -3.25 7.62 -2.41
C PHE A 75 -2.23 8.43 -3.20
N VAL A 76 -1.37 7.74 -3.91
CA VAL A 76 -0.27 8.30 -4.69
C VAL A 76 -0.21 7.60 -6.05
N LYS A 77 -0.15 8.39 -7.12
CA LYS A 77 -0.17 7.86 -8.49
C LYS A 77 1.06 7.02 -8.83
N ASN A 78 2.23 7.52 -8.45
CA ASN A 78 3.52 6.87 -8.70
C ASN A 78 4.38 6.99 -7.44
N VAL A 79 5.03 5.90 -7.05
CA VAL A 79 6.02 5.86 -5.98
C VAL A 79 7.29 5.25 -6.53
N ARG A 80 8.43 5.81 -6.14
CA ARG A 80 9.74 5.23 -6.41
C ARG A 80 10.53 5.19 -5.12
N VAL A 81 11.04 4.01 -4.77
CA VAL A 81 11.89 3.79 -3.60
C VAL A 81 13.24 3.29 -4.09
N MET A 82 14.31 3.91 -3.59
CA MET A 82 15.67 3.41 -3.76
C MET A 82 16.18 2.98 -2.39
N THR A 83 16.59 1.73 -2.24
CA THR A 83 17.09 1.21 -0.96
C THR A 83 18.19 0.17 -1.16
N PHE A 84 19.08 0.09 -0.17
CA PHE A 84 20.09 -0.97 -0.05
C PHE A 84 19.63 -2.08 0.92
N LYS A 85 18.40 -1.98 1.43
CA LYS A 85 17.77 -2.97 2.30
C LYS A 85 16.85 -3.89 1.52
N ASP A 86 16.30 -4.85 2.23
CA ASP A 86 15.28 -5.75 1.73
C ASP A 86 14.02 -4.97 1.29
N VAL A 87 13.36 -5.56 0.30
CA VAL A 87 12.05 -5.17 -0.18
C VAL A 87 11.23 -6.44 -0.21
N ASN A 88 10.15 -6.48 0.56
CA ASN A 88 9.18 -7.57 0.51
C ASN A 88 8.07 -7.20 -0.47
N VAL A 89 7.75 -8.09 -1.40
CA VAL A 89 6.67 -7.91 -2.38
C VAL A 89 5.79 -9.14 -2.32
N GLU A 90 4.54 -8.95 -1.90
CA GLU A 90 3.54 -10.00 -1.78
C GLU A 90 2.37 -9.71 -2.72
N GLU A 91 1.95 -10.71 -3.49
CA GLU A 91 0.71 -10.64 -4.26
C GLU A 91 -0.47 -11.03 -3.37
N LEU A 92 -1.49 -10.18 -3.34
CA LEU A 92 -2.69 -10.41 -2.57
C LEU A 92 -3.64 -11.34 -3.34
N GLU A 93 -4.23 -12.31 -2.64
CA GLU A 93 -5.32 -13.10 -3.20
C GLU A 93 -6.49 -12.16 -3.55
N LYS A 94 -6.83 -12.10 -4.84
CA LYS A 94 -8.05 -11.42 -5.28
C LYS A 94 -9.23 -12.31 -4.93
N PRO A 95 -10.27 -11.80 -4.25
CA PRO A 95 -11.48 -12.57 -4.06
C PRO A 95 -12.03 -12.97 -5.44
N ASP A 96 -12.36 -14.24 -5.62
CA ASP A 96 -13.04 -14.73 -6.83
C ASP A 96 -14.28 -13.86 -7.06
N ILE A 97 -14.27 -13.08 -8.14
CA ILE A 97 -15.44 -12.32 -8.56
C ILE A 97 -16.38 -13.34 -9.18
N SER A 98 -17.26 -13.93 -8.37
CA SER A 98 -18.44 -14.62 -8.90
C SER A 98 -19.31 -13.56 -9.56
N LEU A 99 -19.23 -13.44 -10.88
CA LEU A 99 -20.21 -12.71 -11.67
C LEU A 99 -21.59 -13.30 -11.31
N PRO A 100 -22.59 -12.47 -10.95
CA PRO A 100 -23.96 -12.97 -10.86
C PRO A 100 -24.31 -13.56 -12.23
N ASP A 101 -24.63 -14.86 -12.28
CA ASP A 101 -25.14 -15.48 -13.50
C ASP A 101 -26.27 -14.61 -14.05
N ASP A 102 -26.15 -14.23 -15.32
CA ASP A 102 -27.10 -13.42 -16.07
C ASP A 102 -28.55 -13.78 -15.69
N ALA A 103 -29.16 -12.96 -14.84
CA ALA A 103 -30.59 -12.98 -14.61
C ALA A 103 -31.23 -12.45 -15.90
N GLY A 104 -31.55 -13.38 -16.79
CA GLY A 104 -32.09 -13.14 -18.12
C GLY A 104 -33.24 -12.14 -18.10
N PHE A 105 -32.99 -10.94 -18.63
CA PHE A 105 -34.04 -10.05 -19.12
C PHE A 105 -34.44 -10.52 -20.51
N GLY A 106 -35.18 -11.64 -20.55
CA GLY A 106 -35.88 -12.13 -21.72
C GLY A 106 -37.34 -12.38 -21.35
N GLY A 107 -38.20 -11.41 -21.62
CA GLY A 107 -39.64 -11.46 -21.41
C GLY A 107 -40.33 -10.25 -22.01
#